data_AF-A0A2M7H378-F1
#
_entry.id   AF-A0A2M7H378-F1
#
_cell.length_a   1.000
_cell.length_b   1.000
_cell.length_c   1.000
_cell.angle_alpha   90.00
_cell.angle_beta   90.00
_cell.angle_gamma   90.00
#
_symmetry.space_group_name_H-M   'P 1'
#
loop_
_entity.id
_entity.type
_entity.pdbx_description
1 polymer ?
#
loop_
_entity_poly.entity_id
_entity_poly.type
_entity_poly.pdbx_seq_one_letter_code
_entity_poly.pdbx_strand_id
1 'polypeptide(L)'
;MRMKKIIPRTRREVAEGLSGAHALLVRAGYIRQVTAGVFVLTHLGWRVLRKIEAIIFAEMEHDDVLNIQMPIIQPAELWEQTGRWDKYVRSGTMFQTTSSSGQRYGLAPTAEEVVTWLAASEASSWRDLDEDGLHFHQIGWKYRDETRPHGGLLRGREFNMSDAYSFDVDEEGMRRSFDMYRAMYWRIFAKVGLHRLISVQADSGAIGGSGSAEFMALSDVGEDVLLTCDSCDYGANVERATSRWPRQGYDADRRTRRNEHTPGTKTVEELEALFGEDGVTARHMVKTIILTCNAETDPFEVAVCIRGDLEINLVKVRNALNVDSVVAAAASVVIAATGAEVGFAGPLGLENVRRILFDKSVEDMVNFLCGLNRTDYHALDVNFGTEDLPLPSEFRDLHTAVEGHGCPNCNKGHLHESHGVEVGHIFQLGTIYSEPMGATYTDANGKDQVIWMGCYGIGVTRLLQAVVDQNRDDAGICWPASVAPFHVHIVPINTGDSNQACGAASGTLRRRLRLPGPVRPGPELHRR
;
A
#
# COMPACT_ATOMS: atom_id res chain seq x y z
N MET A 1 8.34 4.28 36.81
CA MET A 1 7.40 5.34 37.28
C MET A 1 6.62 4.82 38.50
N ARG A 2 5.69 5.57 39.13
CA ARG A 2 4.73 4.98 40.10
C ARG A 2 3.44 4.66 39.34
N MET A 3 2.97 3.40 39.38
CA MET A 3 1.77 2.96 38.63
C MET A 3 0.54 3.83 38.94
N LYS A 4 0.36 4.26 40.19
CA LYS A 4 -0.76 5.14 40.56
C LYS A 4 -0.84 6.46 39.79
N LYS A 5 0.26 6.93 39.19
CA LYS A 5 0.31 8.15 38.36
C LYS A 5 0.06 7.90 36.87
N ILE A 6 -0.06 6.63 36.44
CA ILE A 6 -0.32 6.27 35.05
C ILE A 6 -1.84 6.27 34.83
N ILE A 7 -2.27 7.02 33.81
CA ILE A 7 -3.66 7.16 33.35
C ILE A 7 -3.63 6.95 31.82
N PRO A 8 -4.64 6.28 31.23
CA PRO A 8 -5.79 5.65 31.87
C PRO A 8 -5.44 4.33 32.58
N ARG A 9 -6.36 3.84 33.42
CA ARG A 9 -6.29 2.48 33.98
C ARG A 9 -6.65 1.44 32.91
N THR A 10 -6.22 0.21 33.16
CA THR A 10 -6.64 -0.95 32.37
C THR A 10 -8.15 -1.16 32.51
N ARG A 11 -8.76 -1.72 31.47
CA ARG A 11 -10.17 -2.13 31.46
C ARG A 11 -10.26 -3.65 31.55
N ARG A 12 -11.31 -4.16 32.21
CA ARG A 12 -11.60 -5.61 32.22
C ARG A 12 -12.16 -6.05 30.86
N GLU A 13 -13.06 -5.23 30.32
CA GLU A 13 -13.72 -5.44 29.05
C GLU A 13 -13.46 -4.26 28.10
N VAL A 14 -13.61 -4.51 26.80
CA VAL A 14 -13.56 -3.51 25.73
C VAL A 14 -14.89 -3.49 25.01
N ALA A 15 -15.17 -2.44 24.26
CA ALA A 15 -16.40 -2.33 23.49
C ALA A 15 -16.53 -3.49 22.48
N GLU A 16 -17.75 -3.92 22.22
CA GLU A 16 -18.06 -4.94 21.20
C GLU A 16 -17.55 -4.49 19.82
N GLY A 17 -17.02 -5.44 19.04
CA GLY A 17 -16.44 -5.19 17.71
C GLY A 17 -14.94 -4.89 17.68
N LEU A 18 -14.27 -4.76 18.84
CA LEU A 18 -12.81 -4.66 18.90
C LEU A 18 -12.16 -6.04 19.03
N SER A 19 -11.20 -6.35 18.16
CA SER A 19 -10.44 -7.61 18.19
C SER A 19 -8.92 -7.39 18.10
N GLY A 20 -8.17 -8.46 18.33
CA GLY A 20 -6.72 -8.52 18.12
C GLY A 20 -5.91 -7.43 18.85
N ALA A 21 -4.93 -6.86 18.14
CA ALA A 21 -3.98 -5.90 18.70
C ALA A 21 -4.66 -4.59 19.12
N HIS A 22 -5.67 -4.15 18.36
CA HIS A 22 -6.44 -2.96 18.68
C HIS A 22 -7.16 -3.10 20.02
N ALA A 23 -7.86 -4.22 20.24
CA ALA A 23 -8.51 -4.51 21.51
C ALA A 23 -7.52 -4.50 22.69
N LEU A 24 -6.35 -5.11 22.52
CA LEU A 24 -5.31 -5.13 23.56
C LEU A 24 -4.78 -3.73 23.89
N LEU A 25 -4.50 -2.90 22.88
CA LEU A 25 -4.03 -1.52 23.08
C LEU A 25 -5.05 -0.66 23.83
N VAL A 26 -6.35 -0.83 23.54
CA VAL A 26 -7.43 -0.17 24.29
C VAL A 26 -7.54 -0.73 25.70
N ARG A 27 -7.57 -2.06 25.87
CA ARG A 27 -7.72 -2.75 27.16
C ARG A 27 -6.59 -2.40 28.13
N ALA A 28 -5.35 -2.43 27.64
CA ALA A 28 -4.15 -2.11 28.40
C ALA A 28 -3.93 -0.59 28.59
N GLY A 29 -4.77 0.24 27.98
CA GLY A 29 -4.75 1.69 28.17
C GLY A 29 -3.60 2.39 27.47
N TYR A 30 -3.14 1.88 26.32
CA TYR A 30 -2.13 2.52 25.47
C TYR A 30 -2.75 3.61 24.61
N ILE A 31 -3.97 3.38 24.13
CA ILE A 31 -4.70 4.32 23.26
C ILE A 31 -6.13 4.57 23.73
N ARG A 32 -6.66 5.74 23.34
CA ARG A 32 -8.07 6.11 23.50
C ARG A 32 -8.55 6.80 22.23
N GLN A 33 -9.65 6.32 21.67
CA GLN A 33 -10.25 6.94 20.50
C GLN A 33 -10.96 8.25 20.88
N VAL A 34 -10.73 9.30 20.11
CA VAL A 34 -11.44 10.59 20.22
C VAL A 34 -12.61 10.61 19.26
N THR A 35 -12.37 10.25 18.00
CA THR A 35 -13.35 10.08 16.93
C THR A 35 -12.88 8.99 15.97
N ALA A 36 -13.65 8.66 14.94
CA ALA A 36 -13.28 7.67 13.91
C ALA A 36 -11.87 7.96 13.35
N GLY A 37 -10.94 7.01 13.51
CA GLY A 37 -9.57 7.13 12.99
C GLY A 37 -8.64 8.11 13.72
N VAL A 38 -9.03 8.68 14.87
CA VAL A 38 -8.22 9.66 15.60
C VAL A 38 -8.08 9.23 17.07
N PHE A 39 -6.83 9.11 17.53
CA PHE A 39 -6.50 8.47 18.80
C PHE A 39 -5.58 9.33 19.67
N VAL A 40 -5.89 9.39 20.96
CA VAL A 40 -4.93 9.79 22.00
C VAL A 40 -3.97 8.64 22.25
N LEU A 41 -2.67 8.87 22.01
CA LEU A 41 -1.60 8.05 22.55
C LEU A 41 -1.38 8.44 24.01
N THR A 42 -1.73 7.54 24.92
CA THR A 42 -1.56 7.75 26.36
C THR A 42 -0.07 7.69 26.72
N HIS A 43 0.29 7.88 27.99
CA HIS A 43 1.69 7.80 28.41
C HIS A 43 2.39 6.49 28.02
N LEU A 44 1.68 5.35 28.03
CA LEU A 44 2.26 4.07 27.63
C LEU A 44 2.48 4.00 26.12
N GLY A 45 1.45 4.35 25.33
CA GLY A 45 1.54 4.41 23.87
C GLY A 45 2.61 5.38 23.38
N TRP A 46 2.64 6.58 23.96
CA TRP A 46 3.65 7.59 23.68
C TRP A 46 5.08 7.09 23.96
N ARG A 47 5.31 6.39 25.08
CA ARG A 47 6.65 5.84 25.38
C ARG A 47 7.10 4.79 24.37
N VAL A 48 6.19 3.95 23.90
CA VAL A 48 6.49 2.96 22.85
C VAL A 48 6.80 3.68 21.54
N LEU A 49 5.92 4.61 21.12
CA LEU A 49 6.12 5.39 19.90
C LEU A 49 7.50 6.08 19.90
N ARG A 50 7.86 6.78 20.97
CA ARG A 50 9.18 7.44 21.09
C ARG A 50 10.36 6.47 21.01
N LYS A 51 10.22 5.22 21.46
CA LYS A 51 11.26 4.20 21.34
C LYS A 51 11.40 3.68 19.91
N ILE A 52 10.28 3.52 19.21
CA ILE A 52 10.27 3.17 17.77
C ILE A 52 10.95 4.28 16.98
N GLU A 53 10.57 5.54 17.21
CA GLU A 53 11.18 6.70 16.55
C GLU A 53 12.67 6.81 16.81
N ALA A 54 13.11 6.56 18.05
CA ALA A 54 14.53 6.57 18.38
C ALA A 54 15.32 5.50 17.61
N ILE A 55 14.72 4.34 17.34
CA ILE A 55 15.34 3.31 16.49
C ILE A 55 15.41 3.80 15.04
N ILE A 56 14.33 4.36 14.51
CA ILE A 56 14.28 4.88 13.13
C ILE A 56 15.34 5.99 12.95
N PHE A 57 15.35 7.00 13.82
CA PHE A 57 16.33 8.08 13.76
C PHE A 57 17.78 7.57 13.85
N ALA A 58 18.06 6.59 14.71
CA ALA A 58 19.39 6.01 14.82
C ALA A 58 19.82 5.26 13.55
N GLU A 59 18.91 4.58 12.84
CA GLU A 59 19.24 3.94 11.57
C GLU A 59 19.41 4.96 10.42
N MET A 60 18.64 6.04 10.43
CA MET A 60 18.76 7.13 9.46
C MET A 60 20.12 7.84 9.63
N GLU A 61 20.49 8.20 10.86
CA GLU A 61 21.79 8.82 11.17
C GLU A 61 22.97 7.88 10.91
N HIS A 62 22.77 6.56 11.01
CA HIS A 62 23.81 5.58 10.69
C HIS A 62 24.19 5.58 9.21
N ASP A 63 23.24 5.86 8.31
CA ASP A 63 23.46 5.92 6.86
C ASP A 63 23.45 7.38 6.36
N ASP A 64 23.88 8.33 7.20
CA ASP A 64 24.06 9.76 6.88
C ASP A 64 22.80 10.48 6.33
N VAL A 65 21.60 9.98 6.64
CA VAL A 65 20.34 10.61 6.26
C VAL A 65 20.02 11.81 7.16
N LEU A 66 19.74 12.96 6.55
CA LEU A 66 19.54 14.23 7.25
C LEU A 66 18.14 14.31 7.87
N ASN A 67 18.08 14.27 9.19
CA ASN A 67 16.85 14.46 9.95
C ASN A 67 16.40 15.93 9.93
N ILE A 68 15.25 16.20 9.31
CA ILE A 68 14.60 17.51 9.19
C ILE A 68 13.15 17.47 9.73
N GLN A 69 12.51 18.64 9.81
CA GLN A 69 11.09 18.75 10.14
C GLN A 69 10.40 19.64 9.10
N MET A 70 9.46 19.05 8.36
CA MET A 70 8.67 19.79 7.38
C MET A 70 7.35 20.29 8.01
N PRO A 71 6.77 21.38 7.47
CA PRO A 71 5.47 21.87 7.88
C PRO A 71 4.34 20.93 7.46
N ILE A 72 3.34 20.78 8.35
CA ILE A 72 2.11 20.03 8.06
C ILE A 72 1.13 20.87 7.24
N ILE A 73 1.07 22.17 7.48
CA ILE A 73 0.29 23.08 6.66
C ILE A 73 1.09 23.42 5.41
N GLN A 74 0.56 23.07 4.24
CA GLN A 74 1.25 23.24 2.96
C GLN A 74 0.39 24.06 1.99
N PRO A 75 0.97 25.05 1.30
CA PRO A 75 0.24 25.89 0.36
C PRO A 75 -0.23 25.08 -0.86
N ALA A 76 -1.45 25.37 -1.34
CA ALA A 76 -2.01 24.69 -2.50
C ALA A 76 -1.11 24.81 -3.74
N GLU A 77 -0.42 25.95 -3.90
CA GLU A 77 0.43 26.27 -5.05
C GLU A 77 1.56 25.25 -5.26
N LEU A 78 2.10 24.67 -4.18
CA LEU A 78 3.14 23.63 -4.31
C LEU A 78 2.57 22.33 -4.90
N TRP A 79 1.36 21.96 -4.48
CA TRP A 79 0.65 20.77 -4.95
C TRP A 79 0.05 20.94 -6.35
N GLU A 80 -0.23 22.18 -6.74
CA GLU A 80 -0.70 22.51 -8.09
C GLU A 80 0.41 22.35 -9.13
N GLN A 81 1.68 22.60 -8.78
CA GLN A 81 2.81 22.37 -9.69
C GLN A 81 2.89 20.91 -10.14
N THR A 82 2.66 19.97 -9.23
CA THR A 82 2.67 18.52 -9.52
C THR A 82 1.33 17.99 -10.04
N GLY A 83 0.32 18.85 -10.16
CA GLY A 83 -1.06 18.45 -10.49
C GLY A 83 -1.75 17.58 -9.44
N ARG A 84 -1.12 17.36 -8.27
CA ARG A 84 -1.65 16.49 -7.22
C ARG A 84 -2.71 17.16 -6.35
N TRP A 85 -2.75 18.50 -6.30
CA TRP A 85 -3.79 19.22 -5.55
C TRP A 85 -5.19 18.73 -5.91
N ASP A 86 -5.56 18.80 -7.19
CA ASP A 86 -6.91 18.42 -7.62
C ASP A 86 -7.16 16.92 -7.44
N LYS A 87 -6.15 16.06 -7.65
CA LYS A 87 -6.27 14.60 -7.46
C LYS A 87 -6.59 14.25 -5.99
N TYR A 88 -5.89 14.87 -5.05
CA TYR A 88 -6.10 14.66 -3.61
C TYR A 88 -7.38 15.31 -3.09
N VAL A 89 -7.76 16.47 -3.63
CA VAL A 89 -9.03 17.14 -3.32
C VAL A 89 -10.22 16.31 -3.84
N ARG A 90 -10.20 15.88 -5.11
CA ARG A 90 -11.28 15.09 -5.72
C ARG A 90 -11.47 13.73 -5.06
N SER A 91 -10.38 13.06 -4.68
CA SER A 91 -10.44 11.80 -3.94
C SER A 91 -10.94 11.96 -2.50
N GLY A 92 -11.03 13.21 -2.00
CA GLY A 92 -11.41 13.49 -0.62
C GLY A 92 -10.37 13.03 0.39
N THR A 93 -9.11 12.82 -0.02
CA THR A 93 -8.06 12.29 0.88
C THR A 93 -7.29 13.39 1.60
N MET A 94 -7.30 14.62 1.09
CA MET A 94 -6.63 15.77 1.70
C MET A 94 -7.60 16.68 2.44
N PHE A 95 -7.33 16.92 3.73
CA PHE A 95 -7.99 17.99 4.47
C PHE A 95 -7.55 19.35 3.95
N GLN A 96 -8.50 20.25 3.71
CA GLN A 96 -8.26 21.58 3.18
C GLN A 96 -8.68 22.65 4.18
N THR A 97 -7.98 23.77 4.15
CA THR A 97 -8.35 24.98 4.89
C THR A 97 -7.99 26.23 4.09
N THR A 98 -8.60 27.35 4.46
CA THR A 98 -8.36 28.65 3.84
C THR A 98 -8.01 29.64 4.94
N SER A 99 -6.92 30.39 4.78
CA SER A 99 -6.56 31.45 5.73
C SER A 99 -7.55 32.61 5.68
N SER A 100 -7.45 33.50 6.67
CA SER A 100 -8.18 34.77 6.69
C SER A 100 -7.88 35.68 5.48
N SER A 101 -6.73 35.51 4.82
CA SER A 101 -6.35 36.24 3.60
C SER A 101 -6.85 35.59 2.31
N GLY A 102 -7.57 34.47 2.39
CA GLY A 102 -8.07 33.73 1.22
C GLY A 102 -7.10 32.70 0.65
N GLN A 103 -5.91 32.53 1.25
CA GLN A 103 -4.89 31.58 0.80
C GLN A 103 -5.30 30.15 1.12
N ARG A 104 -5.15 29.22 0.16
CA ARG A 104 -5.54 27.81 0.32
C ARG A 104 -4.38 26.97 0.83
N TYR A 105 -4.69 26.05 1.73
CA TYR A 105 -3.74 25.11 2.30
C TYR A 105 -4.32 23.71 2.41
N GLY A 106 -3.46 22.71 2.26
CA GLY A 106 -3.72 21.32 2.62
C GLY A 106 -3.03 20.96 3.94
N LEU A 107 -3.63 20.06 4.71
CA LEU A 107 -2.88 19.33 5.74
C LEU A 107 -2.19 18.14 5.08
N ALA A 108 -0.87 18.08 5.19
CA ALA A 108 0.00 17.14 4.50
C ALA A 108 -0.41 15.65 4.70
N PRO A 109 -0.89 14.95 3.66
CA PRO A 109 -1.03 13.50 3.67
C PRO A 109 0.30 12.77 3.41
N THR A 110 1.27 13.50 2.83
CA THR A 110 2.65 13.17 2.49
C THR A 110 3.39 14.51 2.20
N ALA A 111 4.66 14.51 1.81
CA ALA A 111 5.46 15.73 1.71
C ALA A 111 6.42 15.79 0.50
N GLU A 112 6.17 15.05 -0.59
CA GLU A 112 7.05 15.07 -1.78
C GLU A 112 7.24 16.49 -2.34
N GLU A 113 6.19 17.31 -2.41
CA GLU A 113 6.27 18.68 -2.93
C GLU A 113 7.17 19.58 -2.09
N VAL A 114 7.00 19.56 -0.77
CA VAL A 114 7.73 20.46 0.14
C VAL A 114 9.22 20.11 0.19
N VAL A 115 9.55 18.82 0.20
CA VAL A 115 10.95 18.39 0.20
C VAL A 115 11.60 18.61 -1.17
N THR A 116 10.87 18.46 -2.27
CA THR A 116 11.36 18.80 -3.62
C THR A 116 11.65 20.29 -3.73
N TRP A 117 10.76 21.14 -3.20
CA TRP A 117 10.98 22.58 -3.13
C TRP A 117 12.25 22.94 -2.35
N LEU A 118 12.50 22.26 -1.21
CA LEU A 118 13.71 22.46 -0.41
C LEU A 118 14.96 22.00 -1.17
N ALA A 119 14.93 20.82 -1.77
CA ALA A 119 16.07 20.31 -2.53
C ALA A 119 16.39 21.22 -3.73
N ALA A 120 15.37 21.68 -4.46
CA ALA A 120 15.54 22.60 -5.58
C ALA A 120 16.15 23.95 -5.17
N SER A 121 15.92 24.43 -3.93
CA SER A 121 16.50 25.70 -3.46
C SER A 121 17.92 25.57 -2.94
N GLU A 122 18.30 24.40 -2.44
CA GLU A 122 19.58 24.20 -1.75
C GLU A 122 20.61 23.38 -2.55
N ALA A 123 20.18 22.47 -3.43
CA ALA A 123 21.04 21.58 -4.20
C ALA A 123 21.07 21.98 -5.68
N SER A 124 22.06 22.79 -6.06
CA SER A 124 22.17 23.38 -7.40
C SER A 124 23.31 22.78 -8.24
N SER A 125 24.21 22.03 -7.61
CA SER A 125 25.32 21.35 -8.27
C SER A 125 25.30 19.85 -8.01
N TRP A 126 25.83 19.07 -8.95
CA TRP A 126 26.03 17.62 -8.76
C TRP A 126 26.83 17.28 -7.49
N ARG A 127 27.67 18.21 -7.00
CA ARG A 127 28.43 18.05 -5.75
C ARG A 127 27.57 18.20 -4.49
N ASP A 128 26.46 18.93 -4.57
CA ASP A 128 25.54 19.09 -3.45
C ASP A 128 24.69 17.82 -3.26
N LEU A 129 24.46 17.08 -4.36
CA LEU A 129 23.78 15.78 -4.34
C LEU A 129 24.70 14.64 -3.89
N ASP A 130 26.02 14.81 -3.97
CA ASP A 130 27.02 13.76 -3.69
C ASP A 130 26.89 12.51 -4.60
N GLU A 131 27.87 11.60 -4.55
CA GLU A 131 27.84 10.33 -5.31
C GLU A 131 26.81 9.34 -4.75
N ASP A 132 26.53 9.44 -3.46
CA ASP A 132 25.58 8.61 -2.71
C ASP A 132 24.16 9.22 -2.61
N GLY A 133 23.93 10.40 -3.19
CA GLY A 133 22.65 11.09 -3.15
C GLY A 133 22.48 11.97 -1.90
N LEU A 134 21.61 12.98 -2.02
CA LEU A 134 21.19 13.83 -0.90
C LEU A 134 19.93 13.25 -0.27
N HIS A 135 19.95 13.01 1.04
CA HIS A 135 18.88 12.30 1.73
C HIS A 135 18.27 13.14 2.85
N PHE A 136 16.95 13.35 2.79
CA PHE A 136 16.19 14.00 3.85
C PHE A 136 15.20 13.04 4.49
N HIS A 137 15.02 13.12 5.80
CA HIS A 137 14.04 12.33 6.54
C HIS A 137 13.34 13.16 7.61
N GLN A 138 12.05 12.91 7.84
CA GLN A 138 11.34 13.42 9.00
C GLN A 138 10.52 12.32 9.66
N ILE A 139 10.18 12.53 10.94
CA ILE A 139 9.06 11.85 11.59
C ILE A 139 8.01 12.89 11.97
N GLY A 140 6.88 12.85 11.28
CA GLY A 140 5.82 13.85 11.43
C GLY A 140 4.42 13.25 11.46
N TRP A 141 3.47 14.04 11.97
CA TRP A 141 2.05 13.70 11.84
C TRP A 141 1.59 13.91 10.41
N LYS A 142 0.75 13.01 9.91
CA LYS A 142 0.13 13.06 8.59
C LYS A 142 -1.37 12.99 8.74
N TYR A 143 -2.07 13.65 7.82
CA TYR A 143 -3.52 13.75 7.84
C TYR A 143 -4.08 13.25 6.51
N ARG A 144 -4.90 12.20 6.56
CA ARG A 144 -5.64 11.67 5.40
C ARG A 144 -7.10 11.56 5.78
N ASP A 145 -8.02 12.16 5.03
CA ASP A 145 -9.45 12.04 5.34
C ASP A 145 -9.99 10.68 4.85
N GLU A 146 -9.52 9.63 5.52
CA GLU A 146 -9.92 8.26 5.23
C GLU A 146 -11.44 8.13 5.43
N THR A 147 -12.11 7.72 4.35
CA THR A 147 -13.55 7.55 4.28
C THR A 147 -14.04 6.49 5.27
N ARG A 148 -13.24 5.42 5.48
CA ARG A 148 -13.56 4.32 6.39
C ARG A 148 -12.37 3.94 7.27
N PRO A 149 -12.06 4.74 8.31
CA PRO A 149 -10.98 4.41 9.24
C PRO A 149 -11.35 3.15 10.02
N HIS A 150 -10.45 2.18 10.07
CA HIS A 150 -10.68 0.91 10.73
C HIS A 150 -9.37 0.29 11.26
N GLY A 151 -9.49 -0.84 11.97
CA GLY A 151 -8.31 -1.54 12.48
C GLY A 151 -7.52 -0.81 13.58
N GLY A 152 -8.03 0.29 14.17
CA GLY A 152 -7.33 1.02 15.22
C GLY A 152 -6.24 1.94 14.65
N LEU A 153 -4.98 1.72 15.04
CA LEU A 153 -3.84 2.48 14.53
C LEU A 153 -3.38 2.04 13.14
N LEU A 154 -3.97 0.97 12.58
CA LEU A 154 -3.63 0.49 11.25
C LEU A 154 -4.07 1.47 10.16
N ARG A 155 -5.28 2.02 10.29
CA ARG A 155 -5.86 2.93 9.31
C ARG A 155 -6.63 4.05 9.98
N GLY A 156 -5.91 5.12 10.30
CA GLY A 156 -6.43 6.33 10.93
C GLY A 156 -6.50 7.52 9.97
N ARG A 157 -7.14 8.61 10.43
CA ARG A 157 -7.13 9.90 9.74
C ARG A 157 -5.96 10.78 10.13
N GLU A 158 -5.49 10.60 11.36
CA GLU A 158 -4.30 11.24 11.91
C GLU A 158 -3.36 10.13 12.37
N PHE A 159 -2.15 10.10 11.82
CA PHE A 159 -1.17 9.06 12.10
C PHE A 159 0.25 9.63 12.02
N ASN A 160 1.19 8.96 12.66
CA ASN A 160 2.58 9.37 12.65
C ASN A 160 3.35 8.54 11.61
N MET A 161 4.15 9.21 10.77
CA MET A 161 4.87 8.60 9.67
C MET A 161 6.32 9.11 9.68
N SER A 162 7.24 8.18 9.48
CA SER A 162 8.61 8.43 9.07
C SER A 162 8.60 8.46 7.55
N ASP A 163 8.99 9.57 6.95
CA ASP A 163 9.05 9.75 5.51
C ASP A 163 10.40 10.34 5.14
N ALA A 164 11.10 9.64 4.26
CA ALA A 164 12.42 9.98 3.75
C ALA A 164 12.41 10.08 2.23
N TYR A 165 13.36 10.85 1.69
CA TYR A 165 13.42 11.22 0.28
C TYR A 165 14.89 11.30 -0.15
N SER A 166 15.23 10.64 -1.26
CA SER A 166 16.55 10.75 -1.89
C SER A 166 16.48 11.67 -3.11
N PHE A 167 17.58 12.37 -3.36
CA PHE A 167 17.79 13.24 -4.50
C PHE A 167 19.11 12.85 -5.15
N ASP A 168 19.02 12.23 -6.31
CA ASP A 168 20.09 11.52 -6.98
C ASP A 168 20.42 12.18 -8.33
N VAL A 169 21.68 12.08 -8.75
CA VAL A 169 22.15 12.66 -10.03
C VAL A 169 21.58 11.96 -11.26
N ASP A 170 21.27 10.67 -11.15
CA ASP A 170 20.75 9.83 -12.23
C ASP A 170 19.90 8.66 -11.72
N GLU A 171 19.34 7.89 -12.66
CA GLU A 171 18.51 6.71 -12.38
C GLU A 171 19.27 5.64 -11.58
N GLU A 172 20.57 5.50 -11.81
CA GLU A 172 21.38 4.49 -11.12
C GLU A 172 21.65 4.89 -9.67
N GLY A 173 21.87 6.18 -9.40
CA GLY A 173 21.91 6.74 -8.05
C GLY A 173 20.61 6.46 -7.29
N MET A 174 19.46 6.77 -7.89
CA MET A 174 18.15 6.46 -7.31
C MET A 174 17.96 4.97 -6.99
N ARG A 175 18.46 4.07 -7.85
CA ARG A 175 18.45 2.62 -7.57
C ARG A 175 19.32 2.24 -6.38
N ARG A 176 20.53 2.81 -6.26
CA ARG A 176 21.40 2.60 -5.08
C ARG A 176 20.71 3.09 -3.81
N SER A 177 20.12 4.28 -3.84
CA SER A 177 19.33 4.86 -2.75
C SER A 177 18.17 3.94 -2.36
N PHE A 178 17.41 3.43 -3.34
CA PHE A 178 16.35 2.46 -3.10
C PHE A 178 16.83 1.19 -2.38
N ASP A 179 17.97 0.63 -2.79
CA ASP A 179 18.54 -0.55 -2.16
C ASP A 179 19.09 -0.29 -0.75
N MET A 180 19.67 0.89 -0.51
CA MET A 180 20.08 1.34 0.81
C MET A 180 18.89 1.41 1.77
N TYR A 181 17.82 2.12 1.39
CA TYR A 181 16.61 2.21 2.23
C TYR A 181 15.95 0.85 2.43
N ARG A 182 15.95 -0.02 1.41
CA ARG A 182 15.47 -1.40 1.55
C ARG A 182 16.22 -2.15 2.65
N ALA A 183 17.55 -2.09 2.65
CA ALA A 183 18.38 -2.72 3.68
C ALA A 183 18.18 -2.06 5.06
N MET A 184 18.10 -0.73 5.12
CA MET A 184 17.83 0.02 6.34
C MET A 184 16.51 -0.39 6.99
N TYR A 185 15.44 -0.51 6.20
CA TYR A 185 14.11 -0.85 6.68
C TYR A 185 14.10 -2.26 7.29
N TRP A 186 14.78 -3.23 6.67
CA TRP A 186 14.99 -4.54 7.28
C TRP A 186 15.64 -4.46 8.68
N ARG A 187 16.67 -3.60 8.86
CA ARG A 187 17.29 -3.40 10.18
C ARG A 187 16.34 -2.74 11.18
N ILE A 188 15.61 -1.71 10.76
CA ILE A 188 14.62 -1.02 11.61
C ILE A 188 13.57 -2.02 12.10
N PHE A 189 12.95 -2.76 11.18
CA PHE A 189 11.86 -3.69 11.51
C PHE A 189 12.33 -4.84 12.40
N ALA A 190 13.54 -5.35 12.20
CA ALA A 190 14.14 -6.33 13.09
C ALA A 190 14.37 -5.76 14.50
N LYS A 191 14.88 -4.52 14.63
CA LYS A 191 15.16 -3.86 15.92
C LYS A 191 13.89 -3.53 16.72
N VAL A 192 12.78 -3.19 16.06
CA VAL A 192 11.49 -2.97 16.74
C VAL A 192 10.78 -4.28 17.13
N GLY A 193 11.24 -5.42 16.60
CA GLY A 193 10.77 -6.76 16.95
C GLY A 193 9.62 -7.28 16.08
N LEU A 194 9.62 -6.96 14.79
CA LEU A 194 8.83 -7.69 13.80
C LEU A 194 9.61 -8.93 13.34
N HIS A 195 9.00 -10.10 13.45
CA HIS A 195 9.63 -11.39 13.16
C HIS A 195 9.03 -12.07 11.93
N ARG A 196 7.80 -11.73 11.57
CA ARG A 196 7.12 -12.23 10.37
C ARG A 196 6.95 -11.07 9.39
N LEU A 197 8.04 -10.70 8.72
CA LEU A 197 8.07 -9.61 7.74
C LEU A 197 8.49 -10.17 6.39
N ILE A 198 7.78 -9.77 5.34
CA ILE A 198 8.17 -10.03 3.96
C ILE A 198 8.22 -8.71 3.19
N SER A 199 9.00 -8.68 2.10
CA SER A 199 8.95 -7.59 1.14
C SER A 199 8.32 -8.10 -0.16
N VAL A 200 7.37 -7.34 -0.69
CA VAL A 200 6.61 -7.71 -1.88
C VAL A 200 6.60 -6.56 -2.88
N GLN A 201 6.51 -6.90 -4.16
CA GLN A 201 6.28 -5.93 -5.22
C GLN A 201 4.88 -5.33 -5.08
N ALA A 202 4.77 -4.03 -5.32
CA ALA A 202 3.52 -3.30 -5.14
C ALA A 202 3.20 -2.39 -6.33
N ASP A 203 2.01 -1.81 -6.30
CA ASP A 203 1.63 -0.74 -7.20
C ASP A 203 2.21 0.60 -6.71
N SER A 204 2.54 1.51 -7.64
CA SER A 204 3.05 2.84 -7.30
C SER A 204 1.93 3.84 -6.94
N GLY A 205 0.67 3.50 -7.22
CA GLY A 205 -0.52 4.27 -6.86
C GLY A 205 -0.49 5.73 -7.32
N ALA A 206 -1.10 6.60 -6.51
CA ALA A 206 -1.16 8.05 -6.75
C ALA A 206 0.16 8.78 -6.43
N ILE A 207 1.13 8.08 -5.84
CA ILE A 207 2.48 8.61 -5.59
C ILE A 207 3.28 8.63 -6.92
N GLY A 208 3.02 7.66 -7.82
CA GLY A 208 3.69 7.52 -9.10
C GLY A 208 5.07 6.83 -8.98
N GLY A 209 5.74 6.60 -10.12
CA GLY A 209 7.07 5.99 -10.18
C GLY A 209 7.14 4.63 -10.88
N SER A 210 8.35 4.18 -11.21
CA SER A 210 8.63 3.00 -12.06
C SER A 210 8.85 1.69 -11.31
N GLY A 211 9.04 1.74 -9.98
CA GLY A 211 9.20 0.56 -9.13
C GLY A 211 8.91 0.86 -7.66
N SER A 212 8.23 -0.05 -6.97
CA SER A 212 7.94 0.07 -5.54
C SER A 212 8.01 -1.28 -4.84
N ALA A 213 8.31 -1.26 -3.54
CA ALA A 213 8.27 -2.43 -2.69
C ALA A 213 7.60 -2.10 -1.36
N GLU A 214 6.67 -2.96 -0.96
CA GLU A 214 5.99 -2.91 0.33
C GLU A 214 6.69 -3.84 1.31
N PHE A 215 6.72 -3.44 2.58
CA PHE A 215 7.16 -4.22 3.71
C PHE A 215 5.94 -4.64 4.53
N MET A 216 5.67 -5.93 4.54
CA MET A 216 4.42 -6.49 5.03
C MET A 216 4.65 -7.29 6.29
N ALA A 217 4.10 -6.81 7.40
CA ALA A 217 4.02 -7.56 8.63
C ALA A 217 2.89 -8.59 8.50
N LEU A 218 3.23 -9.87 8.35
CA LEU A 218 2.24 -10.93 8.18
C LEU A 218 1.31 -10.97 9.40
N SER A 219 0.01 -11.03 9.12
CA SER A 219 -1.05 -10.92 10.10
C SER A 219 -2.32 -11.59 9.59
N ASP A 220 -2.99 -12.36 10.45
CA ASP A 220 -4.27 -13.01 10.10
C ASP A 220 -5.42 -11.99 9.95
N VAL A 221 -5.20 -10.73 10.36
CA VAL A 221 -6.15 -9.62 10.25
C VAL A 221 -5.66 -8.52 9.30
N GLY A 222 -4.64 -8.81 8.49
CA GLY A 222 -4.10 -7.88 7.49
C GLY A 222 -5.11 -7.57 6.39
N GLU A 223 -5.18 -6.29 5.98
CA GLU A 223 -6.06 -5.82 4.89
C GLU A 223 -5.52 -6.24 3.52
N ASP A 224 -4.20 -6.32 3.38
CA ASP A 224 -3.54 -6.60 2.11
C ASP A 224 -3.41 -8.11 1.88
N VAL A 225 -3.78 -8.51 0.67
CA VAL A 225 -3.65 -9.88 0.19
C VAL A 225 -2.35 -9.99 -0.61
N LEU A 226 -1.50 -10.93 -0.21
CA LEU A 226 -0.17 -11.11 -0.74
C LEU A 226 -0.06 -12.48 -1.39
N LEU A 227 0.49 -12.53 -2.59
CA LEU A 227 0.81 -13.77 -3.28
C LEU A 227 2.33 -13.97 -3.26
N THR A 228 2.77 -15.05 -2.62
CA THR A 228 4.18 -15.41 -2.51
C THR A 228 4.45 -16.78 -3.13
N CYS A 229 5.63 -17.00 -3.67
CA CYS A 229 6.00 -18.29 -4.24
C CYS A 229 6.59 -19.22 -3.17
N ASP A 230 6.20 -20.49 -3.19
CA ASP A 230 6.79 -21.54 -2.34
C ASP A 230 8.21 -22.00 -2.74
N SER A 231 8.70 -21.57 -3.90
CA SER A 231 9.91 -22.13 -4.51
C SER A 231 10.97 -21.07 -4.90
N CYS A 232 10.63 -19.78 -4.87
CA CYS A 232 11.57 -18.68 -5.12
C CYS A 232 11.17 -17.42 -4.33
N ASP A 233 11.89 -16.32 -4.53
CA ASP A 233 11.72 -15.04 -3.84
C ASP A 233 10.58 -14.15 -4.38
N TYR A 234 9.71 -14.68 -5.24
CA TYR A 234 8.61 -13.91 -5.79
C TYR A 234 7.56 -13.63 -4.71
N GLY A 235 7.24 -12.35 -4.53
CA GLY A 235 6.15 -11.89 -3.70
C GLY A 235 5.57 -10.60 -4.27
N ALA A 236 4.25 -10.48 -4.33
CA ALA A 236 3.57 -9.28 -4.78
C ALA A 236 2.24 -9.08 -4.04
N ASN A 237 1.86 -7.82 -3.85
CA ASN A 237 0.48 -7.46 -3.51
C ASN A 237 -0.45 -7.93 -4.65
N VAL A 238 -1.64 -8.45 -4.32
CA VAL A 238 -2.62 -8.97 -5.29
C VAL A 238 -2.94 -7.98 -6.41
N GLU A 239 -2.89 -6.67 -6.11
CA GLU A 239 -3.10 -5.60 -7.08
C GLU A 239 -2.03 -5.59 -8.19
N ARG A 240 -0.80 -6.02 -7.88
CA ARG A 240 0.35 -6.05 -8.78
C ARG A 240 0.73 -7.46 -9.25
N ALA A 241 0.30 -8.49 -8.52
CA ALA A 241 0.73 -9.86 -8.71
C ALA A 241 0.42 -10.38 -10.12
N THR A 242 1.39 -11.07 -10.70
CA THR A 242 1.28 -11.75 -11.99
C THR A 242 1.44 -13.24 -11.75
N SER A 243 0.93 -14.06 -12.65
CA SER A 243 0.99 -15.51 -12.47
C SER A 243 1.07 -16.23 -13.80
N ARG A 244 1.53 -17.49 -13.76
CA ARG A 244 1.28 -18.45 -14.82
C ARG A 244 0.03 -19.24 -14.45
N TRP A 245 -1.06 -19.01 -15.16
CA TRP A 245 -2.24 -19.85 -15.05
C TRP A 245 -2.12 -21.06 -15.99
N PRO A 246 -2.84 -22.15 -15.72
CA PRO A 246 -2.91 -23.27 -16.65
C PRO A 246 -3.48 -22.82 -18.00
N ARG A 247 -2.66 -22.89 -19.05
CA ARG A 247 -3.13 -22.79 -20.44
C ARG A 247 -3.85 -24.08 -20.80
N GLN A 248 -5.05 -23.96 -21.36
CA GLN A 248 -5.75 -25.11 -21.92
C GLN A 248 -5.19 -25.40 -23.32
N GLY A 249 -5.11 -26.67 -23.67
CA GLY A 249 -5.02 -27.05 -25.08
C GLY A 249 -6.43 -26.96 -25.66
N TYR A 250 -6.74 -25.86 -26.34
CA TYR A 250 -7.98 -25.76 -27.11
C TYR A 250 -7.85 -26.61 -28.38
N ASP A 251 -8.98 -27.13 -28.87
CA ASP A 251 -9.01 -27.81 -30.16
C ASP A 251 -8.51 -26.85 -31.26
N ALA A 252 -7.67 -27.33 -32.17
CA ALA A 252 -7.10 -26.52 -33.24
C ALA A 252 -8.14 -26.22 -34.34
N ASP A 253 -9.17 -27.06 -34.46
CA ASP A 253 -10.16 -26.95 -35.53
C ASP A 253 -11.16 -25.83 -35.23
N ARG A 254 -11.05 -24.74 -36.00
CA ARG A 254 -11.98 -23.60 -35.93
C ARG A 254 -13.35 -24.00 -36.48
N ARG A 255 -14.39 -23.81 -35.67
CA ARG A 255 -15.80 -24.02 -36.04
C ARG A 255 -16.42 -22.71 -36.53
N THR A 256 -17.51 -22.83 -37.29
CA THR A 256 -18.30 -21.67 -37.70
C THR A 256 -19.09 -21.13 -36.52
N ARG A 257 -19.00 -19.81 -36.27
CA ARG A 257 -19.75 -19.15 -35.20
C ARG A 257 -21.25 -19.43 -35.31
N ARG A 258 -21.87 -19.76 -34.18
CA ARG A 258 -23.33 -19.91 -34.03
C ARG A 258 -23.85 -18.99 -32.93
N ASN A 259 -25.04 -18.45 -33.14
CA ASN A 259 -25.70 -17.60 -32.17
C ASN A 259 -26.81 -18.39 -31.49
N GLU A 260 -26.76 -18.49 -30.17
CA GLU A 260 -27.71 -19.26 -29.37
C GLU A 260 -28.60 -18.33 -28.53
N HIS A 261 -29.87 -18.69 -28.41
CA HIS A 261 -30.82 -18.00 -27.55
C HIS A 261 -30.74 -18.57 -26.14
N THR A 262 -30.32 -17.74 -25.18
CA THR A 262 -29.99 -18.09 -23.79
C THR A 262 -30.79 -17.20 -22.82
N PRO A 263 -32.12 -17.36 -22.77
CA PRO A 263 -32.99 -16.44 -22.04
C PRO A 263 -32.69 -16.42 -20.54
N GLY A 264 -32.45 -15.22 -20.00
CA GLY A 264 -32.17 -15.00 -18.58
C GLY A 264 -30.84 -15.59 -18.07
N THR A 265 -30.01 -16.15 -18.96
CA THR A 265 -28.70 -16.75 -18.60
C THR A 265 -27.64 -15.66 -18.62
N LYS A 266 -27.19 -15.19 -17.45
CA LYS A 266 -26.34 -13.98 -17.31
C LYS A 266 -24.96 -14.27 -16.75
N THR A 267 -24.77 -15.38 -16.04
CA THR A 267 -23.52 -15.71 -15.35
C THR A 267 -22.76 -16.82 -16.06
N VAL A 268 -21.46 -16.91 -15.79
CA VAL A 268 -20.59 -17.97 -16.33
C VAL A 268 -21.06 -19.34 -15.83
N GLU A 269 -21.48 -19.42 -14.57
CA GLU A 269 -21.99 -20.64 -13.94
C GLU A 269 -23.28 -21.12 -14.60
N GLU A 270 -24.19 -20.20 -14.96
CA GLU A 270 -25.42 -20.53 -15.67
C GLU A 270 -25.15 -21.00 -17.11
N LEU A 271 -24.19 -20.37 -17.80
CA LEU A 271 -23.76 -20.79 -19.12
C LEU A 271 -23.07 -22.16 -19.09
N GLU A 272 -22.30 -22.45 -18.04
CA GLU A 272 -21.63 -23.74 -17.87
C GLU A 272 -22.65 -24.83 -17.52
N ALA A 273 -23.71 -24.50 -16.77
CA ALA A 273 -24.83 -25.41 -16.57
C ALA A 273 -25.61 -25.68 -17.86
N LEU A 274 -25.71 -24.70 -18.77
CA LEU A 274 -26.45 -24.82 -20.03
C LEU A 274 -25.67 -25.58 -21.11
N PHE A 275 -24.37 -25.32 -21.25
CA PHE A 275 -23.52 -25.86 -22.32
C PHE A 275 -22.46 -26.86 -21.83
N GLY A 276 -22.47 -27.23 -20.54
CA GLY A 276 -21.49 -28.13 -19.95
C GLY A 276 -21.49 -29.53 -20.55
N GLU A 277 -22.64 -30.03 -21.00
CA GLU A 277 -22.74 -31.32 -21.72
C GLU A 277 -22.01 -31.28 -23.08
N ASP A 278 -21.86 -30.11 -23.69
CA ASP A 278 -21.07 -29.87 -24.91
C ASP A 278 -19.57 -29.67 -24.63
N GLY A 279 -19.14 -29.83 -23.36
CA GLY A 279 -17.77 -29.62 -22.92
C GLY A 279 -17.38 -28.16 -22.70
N VAL A 280 -18.35 -27.23 -22.74
CA VAL A 280 -18.11 -25.81 -22.50
C VAL A 280 -18.07 -25.52 -20.99
N THR A 281 -16.87 -25.20 -20.52
CA THR A 281 -16.62 -24.78 -19.12
C THR A 281 -16.33 -23.28 -19.06
N ALA A 282 -16.25 -22.68 -17.86
CA ALA A 282 -15.79 -21.29 -17.68
C ALA A 282 -14.52 -20.93 -18.48
N ARG A 283 -13.57 -21.87 -18.60
CA ARG A 283 -12.33 -21.71 -19.39
C ARG A 283 -12.50 -21.60 -20.91
N HIS A 284 -13.69 -21.88 -21.44
CA HIS A 284 -14.06 -21.74 -22.85
C HIS A 284 -14.87 -20.47 -23.09
N MET A 285 -15.10 -19.66 -22.06
CA MET A 285 -15.91 -18.44 -22.13
C MET A 285 -15.02 -17.20 -22.05
N VAL A 286 -15.42 -16.14 -22.74
CA VAL A 286 -14.83 -14.80 -22.64
C VAL A 286 -15.88 -13.88 -22.02
N LYS A 287 -15.62 -13.41 -20.79
CA LYS A 287 -16.37 -12.34 -20.14
C LYS A 287 -15.99 -11.02 -20.79
N THR A 288 -16.97 -10.21 -21.16
CA THR A 288 -16.76 -8.82 -21.57
C THR A 288 -17.35 -7.88 -20.54
N ILE A 289 -16.49 -7.13 -19.86
CA ILE A 289 -16.87 -6.22 -18.79
C ILE A 289 -16.71 -4.79 -19.28
N ILE A 290 -17.78 -4.00 -19.23
CA ILE A 290 -17.72 -2.56 -19.54
C ILE A 290 -17.29 -1.81 -18.28
N LEU A 291 -16.27 -0.97 -18.42
CA LEU A 291 -15.71 -0.16 -17.35
C LEU A 291 -15.78 1.32 -17.72
N THR A 292 -16.07 2.15 -16.73
CA THR A 292 -15.96 3.60 -16.84
C THR A 292 -14.61 4.04 -16.31
N CYS A 293 -13.83 4.70 -17.17
CA CYS A 293 -12.51 5.22 -16.87
C CYS A 293 -12.62 6.74 -16.66
N ASN A 294 -12.21 7.24 -15.51
CA ASN A 294 -12.09 8.66 -15.26
C ASN A 294 -10.66 9.11 -15.63
N ALA A 295 -10.55 10.08 -16.52
CA ALA A 295 -9.30 10.69 -16.92
C ALA A 295 -9.37 12.22 -16.72
N GLU A 296 -8.25 12.91 -16.95
CA GLU A 296 -8.15 14.37 -16.72
C GLU A 296 -9.12 15.20 -17.56
N THR A 297 -9.57 14.70 -18.72
CA THR A 297 -10.53 15.41 -19.59
C THR A 297 -11.98 15.04 -19.26
N ASP A 298 -12.42 13.89 -19.74
CA ASP A 298 -13.79 13.39 -19.64
C ASP A 298 -13.77 11.89 -19.37
N PRO A 299 -14.72 11.36 -18.58
CA PRO A 299 -14.91 9.93 -18.44
C PRO A 299 -15.19 9.27 -19.79
N PHE A 300 -14.69 8.05 -19.97
CA PHE A 300 -14.96 7.25 -21.16
C PHE A 300 -15.07 5.78 -20.82
N GLU A 301 -15.74 5.03 -21.70
CA GLU A 301 -15.98 3.61 -21.52
C GLU A 301 -14.93 2.77 -22.27
N VAL A 302 -14.54 1.67 -21.65
CA VAL A 302 -13.75 0.61 -22.29
C VAL A 302 -14.41 -0.73 -22.03
N ALA A 303 -14.15 -1.70 -22.90
CA ALA A 303 -14.51 -3.10 -22.67
C ALA A 303 -13.25 -3.90 -22.34
N VAL A 304 -13.31 -4.78 -21.35
CA VAL A 304 -12.24 -5.71 -21.02
C VAL A 304 -12.73 -7.14 -21.23
N CYS A 305 -12.00 -7.88 -22.06
CA CYS A 305 -12.27 -9.27 -22.41
C CYS A 305 -11.29 -10.19 -21.70
N ILE A 306 -11.82 -11.10 -20.87
CA ILE A 306 -11.06 -11.99 -19.98
C ILE A 306 -11.70 -13.38 -19.96
N ARG A 307 -10.91 -14.43 -19.71
CA ARG A 307 -11.43 -15.80 -19.61
C ARG A 307 -12.43 -15.94 -18.45
N GLY A 308 -13.45 -16.79 -18.62
CA GLY A 308 -14.62 -16.87 -17.74
C GLY A 308 -14.31 -17.23 -16.29
N ASP A 309 -13.27 -18.03 -16.04
CA ASP A 309 -12.81 -18.49 -14.72
C ASP A 309 -11.92 -17.47 -13.98
N LEU A 310 -11.60 -16.33 -14.58
CA LEU A 310 -10.70 -15.33 -14.02
C LEU A 310 -11.43 -14.02 -13.71
N GLU A 311 -10.99 -13.32 -12.66
CA GLU A 311 -11.54 -12.02 -12.28
C GLU A 311 -10.65 -10.87 -12.74
N ILE A 312 -11.28 -9.73 -13.03
CA ILE A 312 -10.60 -8.53 -13.50
C ILE A 312 -9.86 -7.82 -12.36
N ASN A 313 -8.64 -7.38 -12.64
CA ASN A 313 -7.88 -6.51 -11.74
C ASN A 313 -7.99 -5.06 -12.23
N LEU A 314 -8.79 -4.24 -11.53
CA LEU A 314 -9.02 -2.84 -11.91
C LEU A 314 -7.77 -1.97 -11.81
N VAL A 315 -6.82 -2.31 -10.93
CA VAL A 315 -5.54 -1.59 -10.80
C VAL A 315 -4.68 -1.82 -12.03
N LYS A 316 -4.58 -3.07 -12.51
CA LYS A 316 -3.90 -3.39 -13.77
C LYS A 316 -4.54 -2.69 -14.96
N VAL A 317 -5.87 -2.63 -15.03
CA VAL A 317 -6.58 -1.89 -16.10
C VAL A 317 -6.29 -0.39 -16.04
N ARG A 318 -6.36 0.22 -14.84
CA ARG A 318 -6.03 1.63 -14.61
C ARG A 318 -4.63 1.95 -15.11
N ASN A 319 -3.65 1.14 -14.72
CA ASN A 319 -2.24 1.31 -15.11
C ASN A 319 -2.03 1.12 -16.61
N ALA A 320 -2.69 0.11 -17.20
CA ALA A 320 -2.64 -0.14 -18.64
C ALA A 320 -3.17 1.05 -19.46
N LEU A 321 -4.19 1.74 -18.96
CA LEU A 321 -4.80 2.88 -19.65
C LEU A 321 -4.18 4.24 -19.27
N ASN A 322 -3.39 4.29 -18.21
CA ASN A 322 -2.84 5.52 -17.63
C ASN A 322 -3.94 6.55 -17.29
N VAL A 323 -4.94 6.12 -16.50
CA VAL A 323 -6.10 6.92 -16.10
C VAL A 323 -6.17 7.09 -14.58
N ASP A 324 -6.92 8.08 -14.09
CA ASP A 324 -7.01 8.40 -12.65
C ASP A 324 -7.72 7.29 -11.86
N SER A 325 -8.82 6.76 -12.39
CA SER A 325 -9.57 5.65 -11.78
C SER A 325 -10.39 4.86 -12.78
N VAL A 326 -10.70 3.62 -12.43
CA VAL A 326 -11.52 2.70 -13.23
C VAL A 326 -12.55 2.05 -12.31
N VAL A 327 -13.82 2.05 -12.74
CA VAL A 327 -14.92 1.42 -12.01
C VAL A 327 -15.78 0.59 -12.96
N ALA A 328 -16.50 -0.40 -12.43
CA ALA A 328 -17.52 -1.12 -13.18
C ALA A 328 -18.60 -0.13 -13.66
N ALA A 329 -18.97 -0.23 -14.94
CA ALA A 329 -19.99 0.64 -15.50
C ALA A 329 -21.37 0.33 -14.92
N ALA A 330 -22.20 1.37 -14.73
CA ALA A 330 -23.59 1.18 -14.33
C ALA A 330 -24.38 0.44 -15.43
N ALA A 331 -25.45 -0.27 -15.06
CA ALA A 331 -26.24 -1.06 -16.02
C ALA A 331 -26.76 -0.23 -17.21
N SER A 332 -27.12 1.03 -17.00
CA SER A 332 -27.53 1.94 -18.08
C SER A 332 -26.41 2.23 -19.09
N VAL A 333 -25.16 2.33 -18.61
CA VAL A 333 -23.98 2.53 -19.45
C VAL A 333 -23.66 1.25 -20.23
N VAL A 334 -23.81 0.07 -19.59
CA VAL A 334 -23.67 -1.22 -20.29
C VAL A 334 -24.66 -1.33 -21.45
N ILE A 335 -25.93 -0.98 -21.22
CA ILE A 335 -26.97 -0.98 -22.26
C ILE A 335 -26.63 0.02 -23.37
N ALA A 336 -26.16 1.22 -23.04
CA ALA A 336 -25.78 2.21 -24.04
C ALA A 336 -24.58 1.74 -24.89
N ALA A 337 -23.59 1.10 -24.27
CA ALA A 337 -22.40 0.60 -24.94
C ALA A 337 -22.69 -0.63 -25.82
N THR A 338 -23.51 -1.57 -25.33
CA THR A 338 -23.67 -2.90 -25.93
C THR A 338 -25.03 -3.10 -26.62
N GLY A 339 -26.05 -2.33 -26.29
CA GLY A 339 -27.44 -2.61 -26.68
C GLY A 339 -28.10 -3.74 -25.89
N ALA A 340 -27.44 -4.27 -24.85
CA ALA A 340 -27.91 -5.41 -24.08
C ALA A 340 -27.81 -5.21 -22.56
N GLU A 341 -28.56 -6.02 -21.82
CA GLU A 341 -28.45 -6.08 -20.36
C GLU A 341 -27.11 -6.66 -19.91
N VAL A 342 -26.74 -6.36 -18.65
CA VAL A 342 -25.59 -6.99 -17.97
C VAL A 342 -25.73 -8.51 -18.03
N GLY A 343 -24.66 -9.16 -18.47
CA GLY A 343 -24.61 -10.62 -18.70
C GLY A 343 -24.51 -11.00 -20.18
N PHE A 344 -24.82 -10.10 -21.12
CA PHE A 344 -24.83 -10.40 -22.56
C PHE A 344 -23.85 -9.57 -23.40
N ALA A 345 -22.95 -8.84 -22.74
CA ALA A 345 -21.91 -8.06 -23.39
C ALA A 345 -20.86 -8.99 -24.04
N GLY A 346 -20.38 -8.61 -25.23
CA GLY A 346 -19.34 -9.33 -25.96
C GLY A 346 -18.47 -8.43 -26.82
N PRO A 347 -17.35 -8.93 -27.35
CA PRO A 347 -16.46 -8.14 -28.21
C PRO A 347 -16.98 -7.98 -29.64
N LEU A 348 -17.96 -8.79 -30.07
CA LEU A 348 -18.45 -8.83 -31.45
C LEU A 348 -19.24 -7.56 -31.79
N GLY A 349 -18.75 -6.80 -32.77
CA GLY A 349 -19.43 -5.58 -33.26
C GLY A 349 -19.55 -4.47 -32.21
N LEU A 350 -18.71 -4.48 -31.17
CA LEU A 350 -18.75 -3.50 -30.09
C LEU A 350 -18.00 -2.22 -30.49
N GLU A 351 -18.74 -1.18 -30.88
CA GLU A 351 -18.17 0.09 -31.40
C GLU A 351 -18.36 1.28 -30.44
N ASN A 352 -19.31 1.21 -29.52
CA ASN A 352 -19.66 2.34 -28.62
C ASN A 352 -18.78 2.43 -27.37
N VAL A 353 -17.56 1.89 -27.43
CA VAL A 353 -16.55 2.02 -26.37
C VAL A 353 -15.27 2.56 -26.98
N ARG A 354 -14.47 3.29 -26.21
CA ARG A 354 -13.24 3.90 -26.71
C ARG A 354 -12.23 2.85 -27.17
N ARG A 355 -12.13 1.74 -26.44
CA ARG A 355 -11.20 0.63 -26.68
C ARG A 355 -11.76 -0.69 -26.14
N ILE A 356 -11.38 -1.79 -26.78
CA ILE A 356 -11.53 -3.15 -26.26
C ILE A 356 -10.14 -3.66 -25.86
N LEU A 357 -9.96 -4.02 -24.61
CA LEU A 357 -8.73 -4.60 -24.07
C LEU A 357 -8.92 -6.12 -23.93
N PHE A 358 -7.91 -6.88 -24.34
CA PHE A 358 -7.92 -8.34 -24.22
C PHE A 358 -6.86 -8.79 -23.20
N ASP A 359 -7.28 -9.59 -22.23
CA ASP A 359 -6.38 -10.20 -21.26
C ASP A 359 -5.56 -11.32 -21.91
N LYS A 360 -4.33 -11.56 -21.43
CA LYS A 360 -3.47 -12.66 -21.90
C LYS A 360 -4.11 -14.04 -21.80
N SER A 361 -5.09 -14.23 -20.92
CA SER A 361 -5.82 -15.49 -20.78
C SER A 361 -6.63 -15.87 -22.02
N VAL A 362 -6.98 -14.91 -22.87
CA VAL A 362 -7.78 -15.18 -24.08
C VAL A 362 -6.94 -15.34 -25.35
N GLU A 363 -5.62 -15.10 -25.28
CA GLU A 363 -4.70 -15.12 -26.42
C GLU A 363 -4.73 -16.43 -27.21
N ASP A 364 -4.74 -17.56 -26.50
CA ASP A 364 -4.69 -18.90 -27.10
C ASP A 364 -6.09 -19.52 -27.33
N MET A 365 -7.17 -18.80 -27.03
CA MET A 365 -8.52 -19.36 -27.08
C MET A 365 -8.99 -19.61 -28.52
N VAL A 366 -9.60 -20.78 -28.72
CA VAL A 366 -10.24 -21.19 -29.98
C VAL A 366 -11.68 -21.61 -29.67
N ASN A 367 -12.61 -21.26 -30.55
CA ASN A 367 -14.04 -21.58 -30.46
C ASN A 367 -14.69 -21.15 -29.13
N PHE A 368 -14.38 -19.96 -28.65
CA PHE A 368 -14.87 -19.50 -27.37
C PHE A 368 -16.33 -19.04 -27.41
N LEU A 369 -16.98 -19.07 -26.25
CA LEU A 369 -18.31 -18.51 -26.01
C LEU A 369 -18.19 -17.08 -25.48
N CYS A 370 -18.96 -16.14 -26.01
CA CYS A 370 -19.08 -14.79 -25.47
C CYS A 370 -20.50 -14.23 -25.62
N GLY A 371 -20.81 -13.11 -24.96
CA GLY A 371 -22.06 -12.39 -25.19
C GLY A 371 -22.17 -11.90 -26.64
N LEU A 372 -23.40 -11.66 -27.10
CA LEU A 372 -23.68 -11.21 -28.47
C LEU A 372 -24.04 -9.72 -28.57
N ASN A 373 -23.91 -8.93 -27.48
CA ASN A 373 -24.39 -7.55 -27.43
C ASN A 373 -25.91 -7.46 -27.76
N ARG A 374 -26.64 -8.52 -27.38
CA ARG A 374 -28.09 -8.62 -27.49
C ARG A 374 -28.63 -9.40 -26.30
N THR A 375 -29.56 -8.81 -25.54
CA THR A 375 -30.17 -9.46 -24.37
C THR A 375 -30.73 -10.83 -24.75
N ASP A 376 -30.45 -11.84 -23.93
CA ASP A 376 -30.84 -13.24 -24.11
C ASP A 376 -30.13 -13.99 -25.25
N TYR A 377 -28.99 -13.51 -25.75
CA TYR A 377 -28.21 -14.21 -26.77
C TYR A 377 -26.70 -14.25 -26.47
N HIS A 378 -26.11 -15.40 -26.77
CA HIS A 378 -24.66 -15.62 -26.75
C HIS A 378 -24.18 -16.13 -28.12
N ALA A 379 -22.90 -15.89 -28.41
CA ALA A 379 -22.20 -16.48 -29.53
C ALA A 379 -21.35 -17.65 -29.02
N LEU A 380 -21.41 -18.78 -29.71
CA LEU A 380 -20.46 -19.89 -29.54
C LEU A 380 -19.57 -19.95 -30.77
N ASP A 381 -18.43 -20.62 -30.59
CA ASP A 381 -17.50 -20.92 -31.69
C ASP A 381 -16.86 -19.66 -32.30
N VAL A 382 -16.67 -18.63 -31.45
CA VAL A 382 -16.02 -17.38 -31.84
C VAL A 382 -14.51 -17.57 -31.89
N ASN A 383 -13.86 -16.96 -32.88
CA ASN A 383 -12.43 -17.09 -33.10
C ASN A 383 -11.78 -15.75 -33.45
N PHE A 384 -10.54 -15.54 -32.98
CA PHE A 384 -9.72 -14.40 -33.38
C PHE A 384 -9.12 -14.58 -34.78
N GLY A 385 -8.96 -13.47 -35.49
CA GLY A 385 -8.40 -13.43 -36.84
C GLY A 385 -9.30 -14.08 -37.89
N THR A 386 -10.62 -14.12 -37.63
CA THR A 386 -11.65 -14.51 -38.60
C THR A 386 -12.52 -13.30 -38.94
N GLU A 387 -13.56 -13.50 -39.75
CA GLU A 387 -14.61 -12.51 -39.98
C GLU A 387 -15.41 -12.16 -38.71
N ASP A 388 -15.36 -13.00 -37.67
CA ASP A 388 -16.07 -12.77 -36.41
C ASP A 388 -15.39 -11.68 -35.59
N LEU A 389 -14.07 -11.80 -35.40
CA LEU A 389 -13.30 -10.91 -34.55
C LEU A 389 -11.87 -10.75 -35.09
N PRO A 390 -11.39 -9.51 -35.34
CA PRO A 390 -10.01 -9.29 -35.77
C PRO A 390 -9.02 -9.72 -34.68
N LEU A 391 -7.81 -10.10 -35.08
CA LEU A 391 -6.75 -10.39 -34.13
C LEU A 391 -6.35 -9.10 -33.40
N PRO A 392 -6.38 -9.06 -32.05
CA PRO A 392 -5.96 -7.89 -31.28
C PRO A 392 -4.50 -7.54 -31.55
N SER A 393 -4.18 -6.25 -31.53
CA SER A 393 -2.78 -5.80 -31.68
C SER A 393 -1.92 -6.15 -30.47
N GLU A 394 -2.53 -6.39 -29.31
CA GLU A 394 -1.86 -6.72 -28.07
C GLU A 394 -2.78 -7.46 -27.10
N PHE A 395 -2.17 -8.29 -26.25
CA PHE A 395 -2.79 -8.91 -25.09
C PHE A 395 -2.08 -8.44 -23.82
N ARG A 396 -2.84 -8.04 -22.80
CA ARG A 396 -2.31 -7.44 -21.56
C ARG A 396 -2.60 -8.31 -20.36
N ASP A 397 -1.80 -8.20 -19.30
CA ASP A 397 -2.13 -8.85 -18.03
C ASP A 397 -3.12 -7.95 -17.26
N LEU A 398 -4.38 -8.35 -17.20
CA LEU A 398 -5.51 -7.59 -16.67
C LEU A 398 -6.31 -8.37 -15.62
N HIS A 399 -6.00 -9.65 -15.40
CA HIS A 399 -6.68 -10.48 -14.42
C HIS A 399 -5.98 -10.42 -13.05
N THR A 400 -6.73 -10.81 -12.02
CA THR A 400 -6.22 -11.01 -10.66
C THR A 400 -5.59 -12.40 -10.55
N ALA A 401 -4.32 -12.46 -10.15
CA ALA A 401 -3.69 -13.73 -9.80
C ALA A 401 -4.30 -14.28 -8.51
N VAL A 402 -4.34 -15.60 -8.35
CA VAL A 402 -4.94 -16.27 -7.18
C VAL A 402 -4.04 -17.38 -6.64
N GLU A 403 -4.34 -17.86 -5.44
CA GLU A 403 -3.70 -19.02 -4.83
C GLU A 403 -3.69 -20.24 -5.77
N GLY A 404 -2.58 -20.97 -5.78
CA GLY A 404 -2.40 -22.17 -6.60
C GLY A 404 -2.01 -21.90 -8.05
N HIS A 405 -2.09 -20.67 -8.55
CA HIS A 405 -1.49 -20.34 -9.85
C HIS A 405 0.03 -20.55 -9.82
N GLY A 406 0.64 -20.83 -10.97
CA GLY A 406 2.09 -20.96 -11.08
C GLY A 406 2.80 -19.62 -10.88
N CYS A 407 3.96 -19.65 -10.22
CA CYS A 407 4.79 -18.46 -10.01
C CYS A 407 5.27 -17.88 -11.34
N PRO A 408 5.25 -16.56 -11.59
CA PRO A 408 5.76 -15.99 -12.85
C PRO A 408 7.29 -16.14 -13.03
N ASN A 409 8.04 -16.23 -11.94
CA ASN A 409 9.52 -16.20 -11.95
C ASN A 409 10.19 -17.58 -12.02
N CYS A 410 9.51 -18.65 -11.62
CA CYS A 410 10.10 -20.00 -11.63
C CYS A 410 9.09 -21.06 -12.07
N ASN A 411 9.55 -22.10 -12.79
CA ASN A 411 8.66 -23.08 -13.44
C ASN A 411 8.04 -24.13 -12.51
N LYS A 412 8.51 -24.25 -11.27
CA LYS A 412 8.07 -25.31 -10.33
C LYS A 412 7.18 -24.80 -9.20
N GLY A 413 7.27 -23.51 -8.89
CA GLY A 413 6.59 -22.94 -7.75
C GLY A 413 5.16 -22.52 -8.04
N HIS A 414 4.35 -22.50 -6.98
CA HIS A 414 2.98 -22.03 -6.99
C HIS A 414 2.84 -20.84 -6.03
N LEU A 415 1.83 -20.01 -6.29
CA LEU A 415 1.50 -18.86 -5.47
C LEU A 415 0.68 -19.31 -4.26
N HIS A 416 1.08 -18.84 -3.08
CA HIS A 416 0.39 -19.01 -1.81
C HIS A 416 -0.11 -17.66 -1.33
N GLU A 417 -1.36 -17.65 -0.88
CA GLU A 417 -1.99 -16.46 -0.34
C GLU A 417 -1.65 -16.28 1.13
N SER A 418 -1.38 -15.03 1.52
CA SER A 418 -1.21 -14.63 2.90
C SER A 418 -1.71 -13.22 3.11
N HIS A 419 -2.04 -12.88 4.36
CA HIS A 419 -2.47 -11.54 4.73
C HIS A 419 -1.36 -10.79 5.45
N GLY A 420 -1.28 -9.48 5.21
CA GLY A 420 -0.29 -8.62 5.83
C GLY A 420 -0.80 -7.23 6.15
N VAL A 421 -0.08 -6.57 7.05
CA VAL A 421 -0.20 -5.13 7.30
C VAL A 421 1.03 -4.46 6.69
N GLU A 422 0.81 -3.57 5.73
CA GLU A 422 1.85 -2.72 5.15
C GLU A 422 2.45 -1.78 6.21
N VAL A 423 3.65 -2.08 6.71
CA VAL A 423 4.33 -1.28 7.75
C VAL A 423 5.32 -0.27 7.17
N GLY A 424 5.70 -0.43 5.89
CA GLY A 424 6.45 0.57 5.16
C GLY A 424 6.41 0.32 3.65
N HIS A 425 6.73 1.35 2.88
CA HIS A 425 6.67 1.35 1.42
C HIS A 425 7.80 2.21 0.87
N ILE A 426 8.52 1.70 -0.11
CA ILE A 426 9.61 2.40 -0.80
C ILE A 426 9.30 2.54 -2.29
N PHE A 427 9.65 3.69 -2.88
CA PHE A 427 9.31 4.04 -4.26
C PHE A 427 10.51 4.63 -5.01
N GLN A 428 10.65 4.24 -6.27
CA GLN A 428 11.48 4.91 -7.27
C GLN A 428 10.59 5.90 -8.03
N LEU A 429 10.63 7.18 -7.63
CA LEU A 429 9.76 8.21 -8.20
C LEU A 429 10.24 8.67 -9.57
N GLY A 430 11.53 8.53 -9.86
CA GLY A 430 12.14 9.06 -11.06
C GLY A 430 12.08 10.57 -11.04
N THR A 431 11.54 11.17 -12.09
CA THR A 431 11.52 12.63 -12.27
C THR A 431 10.13 13.26 -12.13
N ILE A 432 9.12 12.51 -11.68
CA ILE A 432 7.70 12.94 -11.68
C ILE A 432 7.40 14.16 -10.80
N TYR A 433 8.26 14.46 -9.81
CA TYR A 433 8.16 15.67 -8.97
C TYR A 433 9.17 16.73 -9.39
N SER A 434 10.40 16.33 -9.69
CA SER A 434 11.48 17.24 -10.03
C SER A 434 11.26 17.94 -11.38
N GLU A 435 10.73 17.26 -12.40
CA GLU A 435 10.37 17.88 -13.69
C GLU A 435 9.34 19.02 -13.53
N PRO A 436 8.13 18.79 -12.97
CA PRO A 436 7.12 19.84 -12.88
C PRO A 436 7.51 20.97 -11.92
N MET A 437 8.36 20.70 -10.93
CA MET A 437 8.83 21.71 -9.96
C MET A 437 10.13 22.39 -10.37
N GLY A 438 10.73 22.01 -11.52
CA GLY A 438 11.98 22.57 -12.00
C GLY A 438 13.18 22.30 -11.09
N ALA A 439 13.18 21.18 -10.38
CA ALA A 439 14.28 20.78 -9.51
C ALA A 439 15.43 20.20 -10.35
N THR A 440 16.39 21.06 -10.69
CA THR A 440 17.55 20.73 -11.53
C THR A 440 18.87 20.99 -10.81
N TYR A 441 19.93 20.35 -11.31
CA TYR A 441 21.31 20.60 -10.88
C TYR A 441 22.23 20.78 -12.10
N THR A 442 23.31 21.53 -11.93
CA THR A 442 24.36 21.64 -12.96
C THR A 442 25.36 20.48 -12.85
N ASP A 443 25.51 19.71 -13.93
CA ASP A 443 26.40 18.56 -14.03
C ASP A 443 27.89 18.94 -14.19
N ALA A 444 28.77 17.94 -14.20
CA ALA A 444 30.21 18.15 -14.33
C ALA A 444 30.64 18.82 -15.65
N ASN A 445 29.77 18.81 -16.67
CA ASN A 445 29.99 19.44 -17.96
C ASN A 445 29.36 20.85 -18.05
N GLY A 446 28.76 21.34 -16.96
CA GLY A 446 28.07 22.63 -16.93
C GLY A 446 26.70 22.63 -17.58
N LYS A 447 26.04 21.48 -17.72
CA LYS A 447 24.67 21.37 -18.24
C LYS A 447 23.68 21.13 -17.11
N ASP A 448 22.51 21.73 -17.21
CA ASP A 448 21.43 21.48 -16.26
C ASP A 448 20.78 20.11 -16.53
N GLN A 449 20.65 19.32 -15.48
CA GLN A 449 20.01 18.00 -15.47
C GLN A 449 18.89 18.00 -14.44
N VAL A 450 17.87 17.17 -14.66
CA VAL A 450 16.78 17.00 -13.68
C VAL A 450 17.23 16.04 -12.59
N ILE A 451 16.86 16.35 -11.34
CA ILE A 451 17.14 15.51 -10.18
C ILE A 451 16.27 14.25 -10.21
N TRP A 452 16.86 13.08 -9.96
CA TRP A 452 16.13 11.82 -9.79
C TRP A 452 15.74 11.63 -8.33
N MET A 453 14.56 11.07 -8.07
CA MET A 453 14.02 11.00 -6.71
C MET A 453 13.55 9.61 -6.30
N GLY A 454 13.77 9.28 -5.03
CA GLY A 454 13.10 8.19 -4.32
C GLY A 454 12.33 8.71 -3.11
N CYS A 455 11.31 7.97 -2.67
CA CYS A 455 10.68 8.21 -1.36
C CYS A 455 10.41 6.93 -0.59
N TYR A 456 10.45 7.04 0.73
CA TYR A 456 10.53 5.90 1.64
C TYR A 456 9.72 6.20 2.89
N GLY A 457 8.63 5.45 3.11
CA GLY A 457 7.71 5.66 4.22
C GLY A 457 7.64 4.50 5.21
N ILE A 458 7.60 4.79 6.52
CA ILE A 458 7.23 3.87 7.60
C ILE A 458 6.07 4.49 8.39
N GLY A 459 4.95 3.77 8.48
CA GLY A 459 3.83 4.17 9.32
C GLY A 459 4.13 3.91 10.80
N VAL A 460 4.71 4.86 11.54
CA VAL A 460 5.21 4.67 12.92
C VAL A 460 4.10 4.26 13.89
N THR A 461 2.91 4.88 13.82
CA THR A 461 1.76 4.48 14.66
C THR A 461 1.19 3.13 14.24
N ARG A 462 1.19 2.82 12.95
CA ARG A 462 0.77 1.52 12.41
C ARG A 462 1.73 0.43 12.88
N LEU A 463 3.03 0.68 12.82
CA LEU A 463 4.10 -0.17 13.29
C LEU A 463 3.98 -0.50 14.78
N LEU A 464 3.59 0.47 15.61
CA LEU A 464 3.30 0.21 17.04
C LEU A 464 2.26 -0.89 17.20
N GLN A 465 1.18 -0.87 16.43
CA GLN A 465 0.15 -1.89 16.51
C GLN A 465 0.58 -3.21 15.85
N ALA A 466 1.30 -3.17 14.73
CA ALA A 466 1.83 -4.36 14.07
C ALA A 466 2.78 -5.15 14.98
N VAL A 467 3.61 -4.46 15.77
CA VAL A 467 4.45 -5.10 16.80
C VAL A 467 3.59 -5.83 17.84
N VAL A 468 2.49 -5.23 18.30
CA VAL A 468 1.56 -5.93 19.22
C VAL A 468 0.88 -7.12 18.56
N ASP A 469 0.58 -7.02 17.27
CA ASP A 469 -0.09 -8.09 16.54
C ASP A 469 0.77 -9.36 16.48
N GLN A 470 2.07 -9.21 16.21
CA GLN A 470 3.02 -10.32 16.20
C GLN A 470 3.53 -10.73 17.59
N ASN A 471 3.41 -9.86 18.59
CA ASN A 471 3.96 -10.07 19.93
C ASN A 471 2.86 -10.00 21.00
N ARG A 472 1.96 -10.99 20.99
CA ARG A 472 0.91 -11.17 22.00
C ARG A 472 0.66 -12.64 22.30
N ASP A 473 0.07 -12.89 23.45
CA ASP A 473 -0.47 -14.18 23.86
C ASP A 473 -1.85 -14.00 24.50
N ASP A 474 -2.40 -15.07 25.08
CA ASP A 474 -3.70 -15.07 25.75
C ASP A 474 -3.73 -14.14 26.98
N ALA A 475 -2.58 -13.86 27.60
CA ALA A 475 -2.46 -12.98 28.76
C ALA A 475 -2.36 -11.50 28.36
N GLY A 476 -1.80 -11.18 27.19
CA GLY A 476 -1.82 -9.83 26.62
C GLY A 476 -0.64 -9.50 25.72
N ILE A 477 -0.14 -8.28 25.85
CA ILE A 477 0.93 -7.74 24.99
C ILE A 477 2.30 -8.17 25.51
N CYS A 478 3.11 -8.76 24.64
CA CYS A 478 4.47 -9.23 24.92
C CYS A 478 5.52 -8.35 24.23
N TRP A 479 5.66 -7.10 24.67
CA TRP A 479 6.57 -6.15 24.01
C TRP A 479 8.01 -6.65 23.88
N PRO A 480 8.64 -6.54 22.69
CA PRO A 480 10.08 -6.66 22.55
C PRO A 480 10.81 -5.68 23.49
N ALA A 481 11.95 -6.11 24.04
CA ALA A 481 12.66 -5.32 25.05
C ALA A 481 13.06 -3.92 24.55
N SER A 482 13.38 -3.79 23.26
CA SER A 482 13.72 -2.54 22.59
C SER A 482 12.61 -1.49 22.73
N VAL A 483 11.36 -1.89 22.50
CA VAL A 483 10.21 -0.98 22.45
C VAL A 483 9.33 -0.98 23.71
N ALA A 484 9.53 -1.91 24.65
CA ALA A 484 8.75 -2.01 25.88
C ALA A 484 8.69 -0.67 26.66
N PRO A 485 7.53 -0.18 27.10
CA PRO A 485 7.43 1.16 27.72
C PRO A 485 8.21 1.25 29.03
N PHE A 486 8.31 0.15 29.78
CA PHE A 486 9.19 0.00 30.95
C PHE A 486 9.78 -1.41 30.93
N HIS A 487 11.05 -1.56 31.32
CA HIS A 487 11.71 -2.87 31.36
C HIS A 487 11.32 -3.71 32.58
N VAL A 488 10.88 -3.09 33.68
CA VAL A 488 10.54 -3.79 34.93
C VAL A 488 9.25 -3.24 35.55
N HIS A 489 8.30 -4.13 35.87
CA HIS A 489 7.08 -3.82 36.61
C HIS A 489 7.15 -4.39 38.04
N ILE A 490 7.30 -3.50 39.03
CA ILE A 490 7.37 -3.89 40.44
C ILE A 490 5.97 -3.88 41.04
N VAL A 491 5.43 -5.05 41.37
CA VAL A 491 4.11 -5.24 41.98
C VAL A 491 4.25 -5.68 43.43
N PRO A 492 4.08 -4.80 44.42
CA PRO A 492 4.04 -5.23 45.82
C PRO A 492 2.71 -5.94 46.10
N ILE A 493 2.76 -7.18 46.58
CA ILE A 493 1.58 -8.06 46.76
C ILE A 493 0.77 -7.70 48.02
N ASN A 494 1.40 -7.08 49.02
CA ASN A 494 0.74 -6.69 50.27
C ASN A 494 1.25 -5.33 50.79
N THR A 495 0.51 -4.26 50.50
CA THR A 495 0.85 -2.88 50.90
C THR A 495 -0.08 -2.31 51.97
N GLY A 496 -0.78 -3.15 52.73
CA GLY A 496 -1.57 -2.69 53.88
C GLY A 496 -0.70 -2.14 55.01
N ASP A 497 -1.31 -1.43 55.95
CA ASP A 497 -0.61 -0.79 57.09
C ASP A 497 0.21 -1.78 57.93
N SER A 498 -0.15 -3.07 57.92
CA SER A 498 0.58 -4.16 58.59
C SER A 498 1.88 -4.61 57.90
N ASN A 499 2.22 -4.11 56.71
CA ASN A 499 3.39 -4.58 55.96
C ASN A 499 4.21 -3.44 55.30
N GLN A 500 4.58 -2.44 56.13
CA GLN A 500 5.43 -1.30 55.73
C GLN A 500 6.77 -1.75 55.10
N ALA A 501 7.29 -2.91 55.49
CA ALA A 501 8.51 -3.50 54.93
C ALA A 501 8.39 -3.77 53.41
N CYS A 502 7.23 -4.24 52.93
CA CYS A 502 7.00 -4.48 51.50
C CYS A 502 7.02 -3.16 50.68
N GLY A 503 6.40 -2.11 51.23
CA GLY A 503 6.43 -0.77 50.64
C GLY A 503 7.84 -0.17 50.60
N ALA A 504 8.62 -0.32 51.68
CA ALA A 504 10.00 0.14 51.75
C ALA A 504 10.94 -0.63 50.81
N ALA A 505 10.78 -1.96 50.72
CA ALA A 505 11.55 -2.82 49.83
C ALA A 505 11.28 -2.50 48.35
N SER A 506 10.02 -2.37 47.94
CA SER A 506 9.66 -1.99 46.56
C SER A 506 10.16 -0.58 46.21
N GLY A 507 10.11 0.37 47.16
CA GLY A 507 10.71 1.69 47.01
C GLY A 507 12.22 1.66 46.82
N THR A 508 12.92 0.81 47.57
CA THR A 508 14.38 0.61 47.45
C THR A 508 14.75 -0.06 46.14
N LEU A 509 14.05 -1.12 45.75
CA LEU A 509 14.25 -1.79 44.48
C LEU A 509 14.04 -0.84 43.31
N ARG A 510 12.95 -0.04 43.34
CA ARG A 510 12.70 1.00 42.34
C ARG A 510 13.84 2.02 42.25
N ARG A 511 14.48 2.40 43.37
CA ARG A 511 15.62 3.32 43.36
C ARG A 511 16.87 2.65 42.80
N ARG A 512 17.15 1.38 43.14
CA ARG A 512 18.30 0.63 42.63
C ARG A 512 18.19 0.35 41.13
N LEU A 513 17.00 0.03 40.64
CA LEU A 513 16.74 -0.26 39.22
C LEU A 513 16.55 1.01 38.36
N ARG A 514 16.52 2.20 38.97
CA ARG A 514 16.74 3.43 38.21
C ARG A 514 18.23 3.47 37.89
N LEU A 515 18.59 2.94 36.73
CA LEU A 515 19.93 3.13 36.18
C LEU A 515 20.25 4.64 36.21
N PRO A 516 21.43 5.05 36.71
CA PRO A 516 21.92 6.37 36.37
C PRO A 516 22.00 6.43 34.83
N GLY A 517 21.54 7.54 34.23
CA GLY A 517 21.77 7.76 32.79
C GLY A 517 23.27 7.73 32.46
N PRO A 518 23.66 7.82 31.17
CA PRO A 518 25.07 7.83 30.79
C PRO A 518 25.82 8.87 31.63
N VAL A 519 26.81 8.39 32.39
CA VAL A 519 27.71 9.22 33.17
C VAL A 519 28.49 10.05 32.17
N ARG A 520 28.24 11.37 32.11
CA ARG A 520 29.18 12.27 31.44
C ARG A 520 30.55 12.04 32.09
N PRO A 521 31.63 11.84 31.32
CA PRO A 521 32.95 11.81 31.92
C PRO A 521 33.14 13.16 32.63
N GLY A 522 33.32 13.10 33.96
CA GLY A 522 33.69 14.28 34.73
C GLY A 522 35.04 14.79 34.24
N PRO A 523 35.36 16.08 34.44
CA PRO A 523 36.63 16.63 33.99
C PRO A 523 37.76 15.82 34.64
N GLU A 524 38.62 15.23 33.81
CA GLU A 524 39.88 14.67 34.27
C GLU A 524 40.63 15.78 34.99
N LEU A 525 40.70 15.67 36.31
CA LEU A 525 41.66 16.40 37.11
C LEU A 525 43.04 15.88 36.72
N HIS A 526 43.66 16.54 35.73
CA HIS A 526 45.10 16.48 35.53
C HIS A 526 45.76 16.95 36.82
N ARG A 527 46.18 15.98 37.64
CA ARG A 527 47.25 16.13 38.62
C ARG A 527 48.38 15.21 38.20
N ARG A 528 49.28 15.76 37.38
CA ARG A 528 50.71 15.91 37.69
C ARG A 528 51.36 16.81 36.66
#